data_AF-A0A357G0P6-F1
#
_entry.id   AF-A0A357G0P6-F1
#
_cell.length_a   1.000
_cell.length_b   1.000
_cell.length_c   1.000
_cell.angle_alpha   90.00
_cell.angle_beta   90.00
_cell.angle_gamma   90.00
#
_symmetry.space_group_name_H-M   'P 1'
#
loop_
_entity.id
_entity.type
_entity.pdbx_description
1 polymer ?
#
loop_
_entity_poly.entity_id
_entity_poly.type
_entity_poly.pdbx_seq_one_letter_code
_entity_poly.pdbx_strand_id
1 'polypeptide(L)'
;MTKELDNIQEKMNWHWRNTMRTTRFISFDARAALPLPILLVYARKSTFLLAIIFLLVFRYLEQKGLTFPAAIRNLRSWIVGSERPGWISVERRQFKDYG
;
A
#
# COMPACT_ATOMS: atom_id res chain seq x y z
N MET A 1 11.14 -24.41 27.08
CA MET A 1 10.24 -23.52 27.83
C MET A 1 10.04 -22.20 27.08
N THR A 2 11.09 -21.43 26.79
CA THR A 2 10.98 -20.14 26.05
C THR A 2 10.27 -20.27 24.69
N LYS A 3 10.69 -21.23 23.85
CA LYS A 3 10.05 -21.48 22.54
C LYS A 3 8.56 -21.85 22.63
N GLU A 4 8.14 -22.51 23.70
CA GLU A 4 6.74 -22.88 23.92
C GLU A 4 5.91 -21.66 24.31
N LEU A 5 6.45 -20.78 25.16
CA LEU A 5 5.81 -19.52 25.53
C LEU A 5 5.64 -18.58 24.33
N ASP A 6 6.66 -18.47 23.48
CA ASP A 6 6.61 -17.68 22.24
C ASP A 6 5.50 -18.18 21.30
N ASN A 7 5.38 -19.50 21.15
CA ASN A 7 4.38 -20.12 20.29
C ASN A 7 2.95 -19.91 20.82
N ILE A 8 2.76 -19.99 22.14
CA ILE A 8 1.47 -19.66 22.78
C ILE A 8 1.12 -18.19 22.53
N GLN A 9 2.08 -17.29 22.67
CA GLN A 9 1.88 -15.86 22.42
C GLN A 9 1.59 -15.55 20.95
N GLU A 10 2.23 -16.24 20.00
CA GLU A 10 1.90 -16.14 18.58
C GLU A 10 0.48 -16.62 18.28
N LYS A 11 0.05 -17.76 18.84
CA LYS A 11 -1.31 -18.28 18.67
C LYS A 11 -2.36 -17.32 19.23
N MET A 12 -2.11 -16.69 20.37
CA MET A 12 -2.99 -15.64 20.91
C MET A 12 -3.05 -14.41 20.01
N ASN A 13 -1.96 -14.09 19.31
CA ASN A 13 -1.89 -12.99 18.37
C ASN A 13 -2.53 -13.32 17.01
N TRP A 14 -2.88 -14.58 16.72
CA TRP A 14 -3.58 -14.94 15.49
C TRP A 14 -5.01 -14.42 15.50
N HIS A 15 -5.21 -13.35 14.74
CA HIS A 15 -6.50 -12.73 14.56
C HIS A 15 -6.75 -12.51 13.07
N TRP A 16 -8.00 -12.72 12.62
CA TRP A 16 -8.38 -12.53 11.21
C TRP A 16 -8.04 -11.13 10.69
N ARG A 17 -8.00 -10.11 11.57
CA ARG A 17 -7.54 -8.74 11.26
C ARG A 17 -6.11 -8.67 10.73
N ASN A 18 -5.23 -9.59 11.14
CA ASN A 18 -3.83 -9.57 10.70
C ASN A 18 -3.68 -9.88 9.21
N THR A 19 -4.69 -10.47 8.57
CA THR A 19 -4.70 -10.72 7.12
C THR A 19 -4.66 -9.42 6.29
N MET A 20 -5.08 -8.29 6.87
CA MET A 20 -5.08 -6.98 6.21
C MET A 20 -3.78 -6.19 6.40
N ARG A 21 -2.82 -6.68 7.20
CA ARG A 21 -1.54 -5.97 7.41
C ARG A 21 -0.73 -6.00 6.13
N THR A 22 -0.12 -4.88 5.78
CA THR A 22 0.76 -4.81 4.61
C THR A 22 2.02 -5.64 4.87
N THR A 23 2.40 -6.43 3.87
CA THR A 23 3.66 -7.18 3.88
C THR A 23 4.82 -6.19 3.84
N ARG A 24 5.63 -6.16 4.89
CA ARG A 24 6.80 -5.28 5.01
C ARG A 24 8.08 -6.07 4.88
N PHE A 25 9.02 -5.52 4.14
CA PHE A 25 10.40 -5.99 4.09
C PHE A 25 11.26 -5.02 4.90
N ILE A 26 11.67 -5.45 6.09
CA ILE A 26 12.37 -4.62 7.09
C ILE A 26 11.51 -3.41 7.48
N SER A 27 11.74 -2.26 6.85
CA SER A 27 11.03 -1.00 7.12
C SER A 27 10.23 -0.49 5.91
N PHE A 28 10.38 -1.13 4.75
CA PHE A 28 9.71 -0.73 3.51
C PHE A 28 8.54 -1.68 3.19
N ASP A 29 7.56 -1.21 2.43
CA ASP A 29 6.60 -2.08 1.75
C ASP A 29 7.36 -3.13 0.91
N ALA A 30 7.00 -4.42 1.01
CA ALA A 30 7.65 -5.49 0.26
C ALA A 30 7.63 -5.24 -1.27
N ARG A 31 6.65 -4.50 -1.78
CA ARG A 31 6.54 -4.12 -3.19
C ARG A 31 7.64 -3.15 -3.64
N ALA A 32 8.21 -2.38 -2.71
CA ALA A 32 9.33 -1.48 -2.99
C ALA A 32 10.61 -2.24 -3.38
N ALA A 33 10.71 -3.53 -3.03
CA ALA A 33 11.85 -4.38 -3.34
C ALA A 33 11.84 -4.93 -4.78
N LEU A 34 10.79 -4.68 -5.58
CA LEU A 34 10.65 -5.18 -6.95
C LEU A 34 11.87 -4.94 -7.88
N PRO A 35 12.57 -3.78 -7.86
CA PRO A 35 13.74 -3.59 -8.72
C PRO A 35 15.01 -4.29 -8.20
N LEU A 36 15.05 -4.77 -6.95
CA LEU A 36 16.25 -5.41 -6.40
C LEU A 36 16.58 -6.74 -7.10
N PRO A 37 15.64 -7.67 -7.35
CA PRO A 37 15.90 -8.85 -8.16
C PRO A 37 16.41 -8.53 -9.57
N ILE A 38 15.87 -7.49 -10.21
CA ILE A 38 16.27 -7.06 -11.55
C ILE A 38 17.72 -6.58 -11.55
N LEU A 39 18.11 -5.83 -10.51
CA LEU A 39 19.47 -5.37 -10.30
C LEU A 39 20.44 -6.54 -10.09
N LEU A 40 20.04 -7.58 -9.36
CA LEU A 40 20.87 -8.76 -9.12
C LEU A 40 21.15 -9.55 -10.41
N VAL A 41 20.15 -9.71 -11.27
CA VAL A 41 20.31 -10.43 -12.56
C VAL A 41 21.02 -9.57 -13.60
N TYR A 42 20.76 -8.25 -13.59
CA TYR A 42 21.28 -7.32 -14.58
C TYR A 42 21.83 -6.06 -13.90
N ALA A 43 23.04 -6.18 -13.37
CA ALA A 43 23.74 -5.10 -12.67
C ALA A 43 24.37 -4.11 -13.67
N ARG A 44 23.59 -3.14 -14.15
CA ARG A 44 24.05 -2.02 -14.98
C ARG A 44 23.81 -0.70 -14.24
N LYS A 45 24.57 0.34 -14.57
CA LYS A 45 24.35 1.70 -14.04
C LYS A 45 22.90 2.16 -14.18
N SER A 46 22.23 1.80 -15.28
CA SER A 46 20.83 2.14 -15.52
C SER A 46 19.86 1.45 -14.55
N THR A 47 20.02 0.15 -14.30
CA THR A 47 19.16 -0.58 -13.35
C THR A 47 19.45 -0.21 -11.90
N PHE A 48 20.71 0.13 -11.59
CA PHE A 48 21.08 0.70 -10.30
C PHE A 48 20.37 2.03 -10.04
N LEU A 49 20.43 2.96 -11.01
CA LEU A 49 19.76 4.25 -10.91
C LEU A 49 18.24 4.10 -10.81
N LEU A 50 17.65 3.20 -11.60
CA LEU A 50 16.23 2.87 -11.54
C LEU A 50 15.81 2.35 -10.17
N ALA A 51 16.59 1.43 -9.59
CA ALA A 51 16.32 0.88 -8.25
C ALA A 51 16.35 1.97 -7.17
N ILE A 52 17.33 2.89 -7.22
CA ILE A 52 17.42 4.02 -6.29
C ILE A 52 16.19 4.92 -6.41
N ILE A 53 15.83 5.33 -7.63
CA ILE A 53 14.66 6.19 -7.86
C ILE A 53 13.40 5.53 -7.30
N PHE A 54 13.22 4.23 -7.55
CA PHE A 54 12.08 3.47 -7.06
C PHE A 54 12.01 3.48 -5.52
N LEU A 55 13.12 3.20 -4.84
CA LEU A 55 13.18 3.21 -3.39
C LEU A 55 12.91 4.62 -2.82
N LEU A 56 13.39 5.68 -3.47
CA LEU A 56 13.12 7.06 -3.06
C LEU A 56 11.63 7.42 -3.18
N VAL A 57 10.98 7.03 -4.28
CA VAL A 57 9.53 7.25 -4.47
C VAL A 57 8.74 6.52 -3.38
N PHE A 58 9.05 5.25 -3.11
CA PHE A 58 8.37 4.50 -2.06
C PHE A 58 8.61 5.09 -0.67
N ARG A 59 9.84 5.54 -0.38
CA ARG A 59 10.14 6.24 0.88
C ARG A 59 9.34 7.53 1.03
N TYR A 60 9.19 8.30 -0.04
CA TYR A 60 8.35 9.50 -0.04
C TYR A 60 6.87 9.16 0.24
N LEU A 61 6.34 8.12 -0.40
CA LEU A 61 4.96 7.67 -0.16
C LEU A 61 4.75 7.17 1.28
N GLU A 62 5.74 6.49 1.84
CA GLU A 62 5.72 6.02 3.24
C GLU A 62 5.71 7.17 4.24
N GLN A 63 6.47 8.23 3.98
CA GLN A 63 6.42 9.47 4.79
C GLN A 63 5.04 10.13 4.77
N LYS A 64 4.26 9.93 3.70
CA LYS A 64 2.87 10.37 3.60
C LYS A 64 1.88 9.40 4.27
N GLY A 65 2.35 8.27 4.81
CA GLY A 65 1.51 7.23 5.39
C GLY A 65 0.68 6.44 4.36
N LEU A 66 1.02 6.54 3.07
CA LEU A 66 0.29 5.89 1.99
C LEU A 66 0.85 4.50 1.73
N THR A 67 -0.01 3.48 1.79
CA THR A 67 0.33 2.14 1.26
C THR A 67 0.34 2.18 -0.27
N PHE A 68 1.04 1.27 -0.94
CA PHE A 68 1.10 1.26 -2.40
C PHE A 68 -0.29 1.25 -3.09
N PRO A 69 -1.27 0.43 -2.67
CA PRO A 69 -2.63 0.50 -3.22
C PRO A 69 -3.33 1.84 -2.94
N ALA A 70 -3.10 2.45 -1.79
CA ALA A 70 -3.64 3.77 -1.46
C ALA A 70 -2.97 4.88 -2.30
N ALA A 71 -1.67 4.78 -2.55
CA ALA A 71 -0.92 5.68 -3.40
C ALA A 71 -1.44 5.65 -4.85
N ILE A 72 -1.72 4.46 -5.41
CA ILE A 72 -2.34 4.34 -6.74
C ILE A 72 -3.74 4.97 -6.75
N ARG A 73 -4.54 4.74 -5.71
CA ARG A 73 -5.88 5.38 -5.62
C ARG A 73 -5.77 6.89 -5.57
N ASN A 74 -4.83 7.42 -4.79
CA ASN A 74 -4.57 8.84 -4.69
C ASN A 74 -4.08 9.42 -6.02
N LEU A 75 -3.15 8.74 -6.68
CA LEU A 75 -2.66 9.11 -8.01
C LEU A 75 -3.80 9.14 -9.02
N ARG A 76 -4.67 8.13 -9.01
CA ARG A 76 -5.85 8.08 -9.88
C ARG A 76 -6.80 9.23 -9.59
N SER A 77 -7.12 9.51 -8.32
CA SER A 77 -7.98 10.66 -7.99
C SER A 77 -7.35 11.99 -8.37
N TRP A 78 -6.03 12.09 -8.29
CA TRP A 78 -5.30 13.28 -8.71
C TRP A 78 -5.34 13.47 -10.24
N ILE A 79 -5.20 12.39 -11.03
CA ILE A 79 -5.31 12.43 -12.50
C ILE A 79 -6.74 12.77 -12.96
N VAL A 80 -7.76 12.16 -12.34
CA VAL A 80 -9.17 12.40 -12.71
C VAL A 80 -9.65 13.78 -12.27
N GLY A 81 -9.04 14.35 -11.23
CA GLY A 81 -9.39 15.67 -10.71
C GLY A 81 -10.61 15.65 -9.77
N SER A 82 -11.15 16.84 -9.52
CA SER A 82 -12.28 17.08 -8.61
C SER A 82 -13.63 16.67 -9.19
N GLU A 83 -13.76 16.59 -10.51
CA GLU A 83 -15.03 16.28 -11.16
C GLU A 83 -15.36 14.79 -11.05
N ARG A 84 -16.33 14.49 -10.18
CA ARG A 84 -16.86 13.14 -9.96
C ARG A 84 -18.31 13.08 -10.46
N PRO A 85 -18.54 12.85 -11.77
CA PRO A 85 -19.87 12.95 -12.39
C PRO A 85 -20.92 12.01 -11.75
N GLY A 86 -20.48 10.93 -11.08
CA GLY A 86 -21.37 10.03 -10.33
C GLY A 86 -22.03 10.65 -9.09
N TRP A 87 -21.48 11.71 -8.49
CA TRP A 87 -22.09 12.37 -7.32
C TRP A 87 -23.38 13.12 -7.66
N ILE A 88 -23.48 13.68 -8.86
CA ILE A 88 -24.68 14.37 -9.36
C ILE A 88 -25.91 13.45 -9.37
N SER A 89 -25.73 12.13 -9.56
CA SER A 89 -26.85 11.19 -9.49
C SER A 89 -27.23 10.78 -8.07
N VAL A 90 -26.33 10.89 -7.09
CA VAL A 90 -26.59 10.58 -5.68
C VAL A 90 -27.35 11.73 -5.02
N GLU A 91 -26.99 12.97 -5.33
CA GLU A 91 -27.69 14.16 -4.84
C GLU A 91 -29.16 14.22 -5.31
N ARG A 92 -29.47 13.66 -6.50
CA ARG A 92 -30.84 13.51 -7.00
C ARG A 92 -31.67 12.44 -6.26
N ARG A 93 -31.04 11.54 -5.51
CA ARG A 93 -31.74 10.48 -4.77
C ARG A 93 -31.95 10.93 -3.34
N GLN A 94 -32.94 11.79 -3.15
CA GLN A 94 -33.44 12.12 -1.81
C GLN A 94 -34.42 11.03 -1.36
N PHE A 95 -34.26 10.54 -0.13
CA PHE A 95 -35.25 9.70 0.52
C PHE A 95 -36.44 10.60 0.87
N LYS A 96 -37.44 10.66 -0.02
CA LYS A 96 -38.72 11.30 0.27
C LYS A 96 -39.57 10.30 1.03
N ASP A 97 -39.70 10.51 2.32
CA ASP A 97 -40.67 9.83 3.15
C ASP A 97 -42.06 10.46 2.91
N TYR A 98 -43.05 9.65 2.58
CA TYR A 98 -44.41 10.11 2.24
C TYR A 98 -45.36 10.12 3.45
N GLY A 99 -44.88 9.73 4.64
CA GLY A 99 -45.70 9.62 5.84
C GLY A 99 -46.48 8.31 5.90
#